data_AF-A0A815Q0D1-F1
#
_entry.id   AF-A0A815Q0D1-F1
#
_cell.length_a   1.000
_cell.length_b   1.000
_cell.length_c   1.000
_cell.angle_alpha   90.00
_cell.angle_beta   90.00
_cell.angle_gamma   90.00
#
_symmetry.space_group_name_H-M   'P 1'
#
loop_
_entity.id
_entity.type
_entity.pdbx_description
1 polymer ?
#
loop_
_entity_poly.entity_id
_entity_poly.type
_entity_poly.pdbx_seq_one_letter_code
_entity_poly.pdbx_strand_id
1 'polypeptide(L)' 'MMYCIDASEPNNSNWLRFINCPNTLSQRNLVPLEYYGNIFYLAIRDIDAREELLVYYGDSYARKLGIDTTQFD' A
#
# COMPACT_ATOMS: atom_id res chain seq x y z
N MET A 1 -2.30 23.12 2.34
CA MET A 1 -0.86 22.92 2.59
C MET A 1 -0.56 21.49 2.21
N MET A 2 0.29 21.26 1.20
CA MET A 2 0.64 19.91 0.74
C MET A 2 1.86 19.45 1.53
N TYR A 3 1.72 18.44 2.37
CA TYR A 3 2.84 17.80 3.06
C TYR A 3 2.91 16.33 2.61
N CYS A 4 4.12 15.78 2.57
CA CYS A 4 4.35 14.38 2.26
C CYS A 4 4.96 13.68 3.48
N ILE A 5 4.61 12.40 3.65
CA ILE A 5 5.28 11.52 4.61
C ILE A 5 6.29 10.70 3.81
N ASP A 6 7.58 11.00 3.97
CA ASP A 6 8.67 10.24 3.34
C ASP A 6 9.24 9.22 4.33
N ALA A 7 9.09 7.93 4.01
CA ALA A 7 9.57 6.81 4.81
C ALA A 7 10.89 6.20 4.26
N SER A 8 11.64 6.96 3.45
CA SER A 8 12.89 6.51 2.84
C SER A 8 13.96 6.15 3.89
N GLU A 9 14.19 7.02 4.90
CA GLU A 9 15.14 6.81 6.00
C GLU A 9 14.65 5.72 6.98
N PRO A 10 15.35 4.58 7.10
CA PRO A 10 14.93 3.47 7.98
C PRO A 10 14.83 3.86 9.47
N ASN A 11 15.67 4.77 9.94
CA ASN A 11 15.64 5.21 11.34
C ASN A 11 14.53 6.22 11.65
N ASN A 12 13.87 6.76 10.62
CA ASN A 12 12.79 7.74 10.73
C ASN A 12 11.50 7.24 10.05
N SER A 13 11.28 5.93 10.06
CA SER A 13 10.12 5.28 9.47
C SER A 13 9.73 4.05 10.28
N ASN A 14 8.64 3.39 9.89
CA ASN A 14 8.14 2.20 10.56
C ASN A 14 7.98 1.04 9.58
N TRP A 15 7.44 -0.08 10.07
CA TRP A 15 7.28 -1.32 9.32
C TRP A 15 6.36 -1.22 8.09
N LEU A 16 5.47 -0.22 8.01
CA LEU A 16 4.57 -0.05 6.86
C LEU A 16 5.33 0.22 5.56
N ARG A 17 6.55 0.75 5.64
CA ARG A 17 7.42 1.01 4.47
C ARG A 17 7.78 -0.26 3.67
N PHE A 18 7.65 -1.43 4.29
CA PHE A 18 8.03 -2.72 3.69
C PHE A 18 6.85 -3.45 3.04
N ILE A 19 5.63 -2.94 3.16
CA ILE A 19 4.43 -3.57 2.58
C ILE A 19 4.41 -3.28 1.09
N ASN A 20 4.32 -4.33 0.28
CA ASN A 20 4.43 -4.25 -1.19
C ASN A 20 3.10 -3.94 -1.89
N CYS A 21 3.21 -3.56 -3.17
CA CYS A 21 2.07 -3.49 -4.09
C CYS A 21 1.68 -4.90 -4.54
N PRO A 22 0.39 -5.25 -4.57
CA PRO A 22 -0.04 -6.49 -5.20
C PRO A 22 0.20 -6.45 -6.72
N ASN A 23 0.44 -7.61 -7.34
CA ASN A 23 0.53 -7.72 -8.81
C ASN A 23 -0.86 -7.63 -9.46
N THR A 24 -1.91 -8.06 -8.76
CA THR A 24 -3.32 -7.91 -9.18
C THR A 24 -4.18 -7.43 -8.00
N LEU A 25 -5.24 -6.64 -8.22
CA LEU A 25 -6.09 -6.14 -7.12
C LEU A 25 -6.68 -7.23 -6.24
N SER A 26 -6.96 -8.40 -6.82
CA SER A 26 -7.52 -9.54 -6.10
C SER A 26 -6.60 -10.04 -4.97
N GLN A 27 -5.29 -9.79 -5.07
CA GLN A 27 -4.33 -10.17 -4.01
C GLN A 27 -4.31 -9.18 -2.85
N ARG A 28 -4.81 -7.95 -3.04
CA ARG A 28 -4.81 -6.92 -2.00
C ARG A 28 -5.58 -7.40 -0.78
N ASN A 29 -4.98 -7.25 0.39
CA ASN A 29 -5.63 -7.49 1.68
C ASN A 29 -5.61 -6.26 2.59
N LEU A 30 -4.94 -5.18 2.20
CA LEU A 30 -4.91 -3.91 2.90
C LEU A 30 -5.39 -2.73 2.03
N VAL A 31 -6.05 -1.74 2.64
CA VAL A 31 -6.34 -0.44 2.03
C VAL A 31 -5.76 0.71 2.85
N PRO A 32 -5.19 1.74 2.19
CA PRO A 32 -4.73 2.93 2.90
C PRO A 32 -5.92 3.82 3.28
N LEU A 33 -5.88 4.37 4.49
CA LEU A 33 -6.80 5.37 5.02
C LEU A 33 -6.00 6.55 5.57
N GLU A 34 -6.28 7.75 5.09
CA GLU A 34 -5.80 8.99 5.71
C GLU A 34 -6.76 9.39 6.83
N TYR A 35 -6.24 9.61 8.04
CA TYR A 35 -7.04 10.05 9.18
C TYR A 35 -6.21 10.97 10.10
N TYR A 36 -6.70 12.20 10.32
CA TYR A 36 -6.03 13.24 11.12
C TYR A 36 -4.55 13.43 10.77
N GLY A 37 -4.25 13.47 9.47
CA GLY A 37 -2.91 13.67 8.94
C GLY A 37 -1.93 12.51 9.14
N ASN A 38 -2.46 11.32 9.45
CA ASN A 38 -1.72 10.07 9.52
C ASN A 38 -2.24 9.08 8.47
N ILE A 39 -1.39 8.13 8.07
CA ILE A 39 -1.74 7.05 7.14
C ILE A 39 -1.85 5.74 7.92
N PHE A 40 -2.99 5.08 7.77
CA PHE A 40 -3.29 3.77 8.36
C PHE A 40 -3.55 2.75 7.26
N TYR A 41 -3.16 1.49 7.47
CA TYR A 41 -3.53 0.39 6.58
C TYR A 41 -4.55 -0.51 7.26
N LEU A 42 -5.70 -0.69 6.63
CA LEU A 42 -6.82 -1.47 7.15
C LEU A 42 -6.94 -2.79 6.41
N ALA A 43 -7.07 -3.89 7.15
CA ALA A 43 -7.42 -5.19 6.58
C ALA A 43 -8.84 -5.16 6.02
N ILE A 44 -9.02 -5.63 4.78
CA ILE A 44 -10.33 -5.70 4.10
C ILE A 44 -10.91 -7.12 4.03
N ARG A 45 -10.16 -8.10 4.53
CA ARG A 45 -10.53 -9.50 4.68
C ARG A 45 -9.61 -10.15 5.70
N ASP A 46 -9.94 -11.37 6.11
CA ASP A 46 -9.04 -12.20 6.91
C ASP A 46 -7.72 -12.44 6.16
N ILE A 47 -6.62 -12.43 6.91
CA ILE A 47 -5.25 -12.61 6.42
C ILE A 47 -4.70 -13.85 7.11
N ASP A 48 -4.44 -14.88 6.32
CA ASP A 48 -3.96 -16.14 6.85
C ASP A 48 -2.50 -16.01 7.33
N ALA A 49 -2.11 -16.89 8.26
CA ALA A 49 -0.72 -16.95 8.69
C ALA A 49 0.21 -17.22 7.49
N ARG A 50 1.26 -16.42 7.35
CA ARG A 50 2.24 -16.42 6.24
C ARG A 50 1.74 -15.80 4.93
N GLU A 51 0.53 -15.27 4.90
CA GLU A 51 0.09 -14.47 3.76
C GLU A 51 0.81 -13.11 3.73
N GLU A 52 1.25 -12.68 2.55
CA GLU A 52 1.92 -11.39 2.38
C GLU A 52 0.91 -10.23 2.55
N LEU A 53 1.32 -9.19 3.28
CA LEU A 53 0.57 -7.96 3.38
C LEU A 53 0.75 -7.13 2.10
N LEU A 54 -0.35 -6.82 1.44
CA LEU A 54 -0.36 -6.16 0.13
C LEU A 54 -1.33 -4.98 0.11
N VAL A 55 -0.81 -3.81 -0.27
CA VAL A 55 -1.55 -2.54 -0.34
C VAL A 55 -1.41 -1.92 -1.73
N TYR A 56 -2.49 -1.39 -2.29
CA TYR A 56 -2.42 -0.72 -3.59
C TYR A 56 -1.95 0.73 -3.44
N TYR A 57 -0.87 1.09 -4.13
CA TYR A 57 -0.26 2.43 -4.05
C TYR A 57 -0.95 3.49 -4.93
N GLY A 58 -1.90 3.09 -5.76
CA GLY A 58 -2.53 3.95 -6.77
C GLY A 58 -1.91 3.81 -8.16
N ASP A 59 -2.68 4.18 -9.18
CA ASP A 59 -2.39 3.86 -10.58
C ASP A 59 -1.07 4.44 -11.10
N SER A 60 -0.73 5.65 -10.64
CA SER A 60 0.49 6.33 -11.07
C SER A 60 1.75 5.59 -10.63
N TYR A 61 1.73 4.98 -9.45
CA TYR A 61 2.84 4.22 -8.91
C TYR A 61 2.83 2.78 -9.42
N ALA A 62 1.65 2.15 -9.51
CA ALA A 62 1.47 0.83 -10.11
C ALA A 62 2.01 0.78 -11.56
N ARG A 63 1.70 1.78 -12.38
CA ARG A 63 2.25 1.91 -13.74
C ARG A 63 3.77 2.04 -13.77
N LYS A 64 4.39 2.75 -12.81
CA LYS A 64 5.85 2.84 -12.68
C LYS A 64 6.49 1.50 -12.34
N LEU A 65 5.77 0.64 -11.62
CA LEU A 65 6.21 -0.73 -11.30
C LEU A 65 5.90 -1.73 -12.43
N GLY A 66 5.29 -1.31 -13.54
CA GLY A 66 4.89 -2.19 -14.63
C GLY A 66 3.67 -3.05 -14.32
N ILE A 67 2.89 -2.69 -13.30
CA ILE A 67 1.63 -3.36 -12.96
C ILE A 67 0.54 -2.85 -13.91
N ASP A 68 -0.14 -3.79 -14.57
CA ASP A 68 -1.18 -3.49 -15.56
C ASP A 68 -2.47 -3.01 -14.89
N THR A 69 -2.64 -1.70 -14.78
CA THR A 69 -3.79 -1.08 -14.12
C THR A 69 -5.12 -1.25 -14.89
N THR A 70 -5.17 -1.90 -16.05
CA THR A 70 -6.43 -2.09 -16.82
C THR A 70 -7.28 -3.25 -16.28
N GLN A 71 -6.69 -4.15 -15.48
CA GLN A 71 -7.41 -5.19 -14.73
C GLN A 71 -8.08 -4.67 -13.45
N PHE A 72 -8.19 -3.34 -13.32
CA PHE A 72 -8.58 -2.63 -12.10
C PHE A 72 -9.92 -1.87 -12.28
N ASP A 73 -10.49 -1.91 -13.50
CA ASP A 73 -11.81 -1.38 -13.87
C ASP A 73 -12.95 -2.41 -13.69
#